data_AF-A0A1B6IVM1-F1
#
_entry.id   AF-A0A1B6IVM1-F1
#
_cell.length_a   1.000
_cell.length_b   1.000
_cell.length_c   1.000
_cell.angle_alpha   90.00
_cell.angle_beta   90.00
_cell.angle_gamma   90.00
#
_symmetry.space_group_name_H-M   'P 1'
#
loop_
_entity.id
_entity.type
_entity.pdbx_description
1 polymer ?
#
loop_
_entity_poly.entity_id
_entity_poly.type
_entity_poly.pdbx_seq_one_letter_code
_entity_poly.pdbx_strand_id
1 'polypeptide(L)'
;LDAANYIKGYRYELYCASKNSKTTQVTVECVVNTEQAWEWNLGLAKDQQYTREAFDALIMRYEAPDSRNRWDSPLITLQPEDPTPNEVLHDALFQRKPPPPNQSTQSAPLSSTNFLYELDRVTQEVVTSILSAQKLGICGEVKIPGFSDCVLSLPGSPLSPAQLARHRRQFLAYTRLNPPSSPHQSAHHLAHMFVQFLNTTLAGAN
;
A
#
# COMPACT_ATOMS: atom_id res chain seq x y z
N LEU A 1 23.55 -7.89 7.57
CA LEU A 1 23.83 -9.30 7.29
C LEU A 1 25.20 -9.35 6.63
N ASP A 2 26.17 -9.98 7.26
CA ASP A 2 27.50 -10.18 6.68
C ASP A 2 27.50 -11.52 5.91
N ALA A 3 27.36 -11.43 4.59
CA ALA A 3 27.28 -12.56 3.68
C ALA A 3 27.55 -12.10 2.24
N ALA A 4 27.89 -13.04 1.35
CA ALA A 4 28.23 -12.71 -0.03
C ALA A 4 27.09 -12.03 -0.82
N ASN A 5 25.82 -12.38 -0.56
CA ASN A 5 24.63 -11.75 -1.14
C ASN A 5 24.71 -11.52 -2.67
N TYR A 6 25.41 -12.42 -3.36
CA TYR A 6 25.97 -12.19 -4.70
C TYR A 6 24.96 -12.32 -5.84
N ILE A 7 23.75 -12.81 -5.56
CA ILE A 7 22.66 -12.91 -6.52
C ILE A 7 21.52 -11.94 -6.16
N LYS A 8 20.88 -11.37 -7.17
CA LYS A 8 19.76 -10.44 -7.03
C LYS A 8 18.57 -11.06 -6.32
N GLY A 9 18.27 -12.33 -6.59
CA GLY A 9 17.14 -13.03 -5.97
C GLY A 9 17.22 -13.02 -4.44
N TYR A 10 18.41 -13.29 -3.90
CA TYR A 10 18.62 -13.30 -2.46
C TYR A 10 18.48 -11.90 -1.83
N ARG A 11 19.02 -10.87 -2.48
CA ARG A 11 18.85 -9.47 -2.02
C ARG A 11 17.38 -9.04 -2.04
N TYR A 12 16.62 -9.48 -3.05
CA TYR A 12 15.18 -9.24 -3.12
C TYR A 12 14.42 -9.92 -1.97
N GLU A 13 14.79 -11.15 -1.59
CA GLU A 13 14.21 -11.84 -0.43
C GLU A 13 14.49 -11.08 0.87
N LEU A 14 15.72 -10.62 1.09
CA LEU A 14 16.07 -9.79 2.26
C LEU A 14 15.25 -8.49 2.30
N TYR A 15 15.06 -7.84 1.15
CA TYR A 15 14.18 -6.68 1.05
C TYR A 15 12.71 -7.00 1.37
N CYS A 16 12.21 -8.16 0.95
CA CYS A 16 10.87 -8.59 1.33
C CYS A 16 10.75 -8.83 2.84
N ALA A 17 11.78 -9.41 3.46
CA ALA A 17 11.83 -9.63 4.90
C ALA A 17 11.86 -8.31 5.69
N SER A 18 12.64 -7.32 5.24
CA SER A 18 12.70 -5.99 5.88
C SER A 18 11.37 -5.24 5.74
N LYS A 19 10.76 -5.28 4.54
CA LYS A 19 9.39 -4.78 4.29
C LYS A 19 8.36 -5.40 5.24
N ASN A 20 8.37 -6.71 5.38
CA ASN A 20 7.41 -7.42 6.23
C ASN A 20 7.58 -7.03 7.70
N SER A 21 8.83 -6.84 8.13
CA SER A 21 9.18 -6.43 9.50
C SER A 21 9.04 -4.92 9.74
N LYS A 22 8.64 -4.14 8.72
CA LYS A 22 8.52 -2.68 8.79
C LYS A 22 9.82 -2.01 9.25
N THR A 23 10.96 -2.55 8.84
CA THR A 23 12.29 -1.98 9.12
C THR A 23 12.90 -1.40 7.86
N THR A 24 13.73 -0.38 8.04
CA THR A 24 14.66 0.12 7.02
C THR A 24 15.76 -0.89 6.77
N GLN A 25 16.44 -0.73 5.63
CA GLN A 25 17.65 -1.46 5.28
C GLN A 25 18.57 -0.57 4.45
N VAL A 26 19.82 -0.99 4.32
CA VAL A 26 20.81 -0.41 3.41
C VAL A 26 21.62 -1.55 2.79
N THR A 27 21.92 -1.43 1.50
CA THR A 27 22.84 -2.33 0.80
C THR A 27 24.22 -1.69 0.80
N VAL A 28 25.22 -2.43 1.27
CA VAL A 28 26.61 -2.02 1.20
C VAL A 28 27.33 -2.98 0.27
N GLU A 29 27.93 -2.44 -0.78
CA GLU A 29 28.71 -3.17 -1.76
C GLU A 29 30.20 -2.88 -1.51
N CYS A 30 30.96 -3.91 -1.15
CA CYS A 30 32.41 -3.82 -1.03
C CYS A 30 33.04 -4.15 -2.38
N VAL A 31 33.64 -3.15 -3.03
CA VAL A 31 34.14 -3.24 -4.40
C VAL A 31 35.66 -3.34 -4.42
N VAL A 32 36.13 -4.39 -5.08
CA VAL A 32 37.54 -4.61 -5.42
C VAL A 32 37.61 -5.22 -6.82
N ASN A 33 38.75 -5.09 -7.49
CA ASN A 33 38.99 -5.81 -8.74
C ASN A 33 39.23 -7.31 -8.47
N THR A 34 39.06 -8.12 -9.52
CA THR A 34 39.14 -9.58 -9.46
C THR A 34 40.52 -10.05 -9.02
N GLU A 35 41.57 -9.37 -9.47
CA GLU A 35 42.97 -9.68 -9.14
C GLU A 35 43.24 -9.50 -7.64
N GLN A 36 42.82 -8.36 -7.08
CA GLN A 36 42.97 -8.02 -5.67
C GLN A 36 42.17 -8.97 -4.78
N ALA A 37 40.94 -9.30 -5.17
CA ALA A 37 40.12 -10.28 -4.45
C ALA A 37 40.79 -11.67 -4.44
N TRP A 38 41.46 -12.06 -5.53
CA TRP A 38 42.21 -13.31 -5.59
C TRP A 38 43.44 -13.28 -4.69
N GLU A 39 44.19 -12.17 -4.68
CA GLU A 39 45.31 -11.99 -3.74
C GLU A 39 44.87 -12.10 -2.28
N TRP A 40 43.74 -11.50 -1.94
CA TRP A 40 43.16 -11.62 -0.60
C TRP A 40 42.79 -13.06 -0.26
N ASN A 41 42.18 -13.79 -1.21
CA ASN A 41 41.89 -15.21 -1.04
C ASN A 41 43.16 -16.03 -0.75
N LEU A 42 44.27 -15.75 -1.44
CA LEU A 42 45.56 -16.42 -1.20
C LEU A 42 46.16 -16.08 0.18
N GLY A 43 45.79 -14.95 0.77
CA GLY A 43 46.17 -14.54 2.11
C GLY A 43 45.41 -15.23 3.24
N LEU A 44 44.31 -15.93 2.95
CA LEU A 44 43.51 -16.66 3.94
C LEU A 44 44.21 -17.97 4.39
N ALA A 45 43.75 -18.56 5.49
CA ALA A 45 44.17 -19.90 5.89
C ALA A 45 43.80 -20.93 4.82
N LYS A 46 44.64 -21.94 4.58
CA LYS A 46 44.51 -22.89 3.45
C LYS A 46 43.14 -23.59 3.36
N ASP A 47 42.49 -23.83 4.49
CA ASP A 47 41.17 -24.44 4.61
C ASP A 47 40.00 -23.48 4.31
N GLN A 48 40.27 -22.18 4.27
CA GLN A 48 39.32 -21.12 3.96
C GLN A 48 39.49 -20.54 2.55
N GLN A 49 40.57 -20.90 1.85
CA GLN A 49 40.81 -20.44 0.48
C GLN A 49 39.83 -21.11 -0.48
N TYR A 50 39.23 -20.31 -1.35
CA TYR A 50 38.57 -20.82 -2.55
C TYR A 50 39.61 -21.41 -3.51
N THR A 51 39.28 -22.52 -4.16
CA THR A 51 40.04 -22.98 -5.33
C THR A 51 39.86 -21.98 -6.47
N ARG A 52 40.75 -22.01 -7.47
CA ARG A 52 40.66 -21.09 -8.59
C ARG A 52 39.35 -21.26 -9.36
N GLU A 53 38.94 -22.51 -9.56
CA GLU A 53 37.69 -22.86 -10.24
C GLU A 53 36.46 -22.34 -9.47
N ALA A 54 36.45 -22.49 -8.14
CA ALA A 54 35.35 -22.00 -7.31
C ALA A 54 35.26 -20.47 -7.31
N PHE A 55 36.42 -19.78 -7.21
CA PHE A 55 36.50 -18.34 -7.24
C PHE A 55 36.00 -17.78 -8.59
N ASP A 56 36.52 -18.28 -9.71
CA ASP A 56 36.10 -17.83 -11.05
C ASP A 56 34.60 -18.09 -11.28
N ALA A 57 34.07 -19.22 -10.79
CA ALA A 57 32.64 -19.50 -10.84
C ALA A 57 31.79 -18.56 -9.97
N LEU A 58 32.31 -18.07 -8.84
CA LEU A 58 31.62 -17.06 -8.02
C LEU A 58 31.58 -15.71 -8.74
N ILE A 59 32.70 -15.27 -9.31
CA ILE A 59 32.79 -14.03 -10.08
C ILE A 59 31.84 -14.06 -11.28
N MET A 60 31.79 -15.16 -12.03
CA MET A 60 30.88 -15.31 -13.17
C MET A 60 29.40 -15.19 -12.80
N ARG A 61 29.02 -15.61 -11.58
CA ARG A 61 27.64 -15.60 -11.08
C ARG A 61 27.30 -14.33 -10.29
N TYR A 62 28.28 -13.44 -10.07
CA TYR A 62 28.07 -12.23 -9.30
C TYR A 62 27.18 -11.26 -10.08
N GLU A 63 26.09 -10.84 -9.45
CA GLU A 63 25.16 -9.85 -9.96
C GLU A 63 25.26 -8.59 -9.11
N ALA A 64 25.98 -7.58 -9.60
CA ALA A 64 26.18 -6.31 -8.90
C ALA A 64 24.84 -5.67 -8.47
N PRO A 65 24.74 -5.11 -7.25
CA PRO A 65 23.57 -4.34 -6.84
C PRO A 65 23.40 -3.09 -7.70
N ASP A 66 22.16 -2.67 -7.91
CA ASP A 66 21.83 -1.51 -8.73
C ASP A 66 20.91 -0.57 -7.96
N SER A 67 21.37 0.66 -7.68
CA SER A 67 20.64 1.66 -6.90
C SER A 67 19.27 2.05 -7.49
N ARG A 68 19.02 1.77 -8.77
CA ARG A 68 17.71 1.97 -9.43
C ARG A 68 16.68 0.92 -8.96
N ASN A 69 17.14 -0.22 -8.46
CA ASN A 69 16.28 -1.24 -7.90
C ASN A 69 15.86 -0.87 -6.48
N ARG A 70 14.57 -0.98 -6.20
CA ARG A 70 14.01 -0.67 -4.87
C ARG A 70 14.55 -1.58 -3.76
N TRP A 71 14.91 -2.82 -4.08
CA TRP A 71 15.45 -3.77 -3.11
C TRP A 71 16.94 -3.57 -2.83
N ASP A 72 17.69 -2.95 -3.74
CA ASP A 72 19.10 -2.63 -3.52
C ASP A 72 19.27 -1.21 -2.93
N SER A 73 18.25 -0.35 -3.01
CA SER A 73 18.30 1.03 -2.53
C SER A 73 17.86 1.18 -1.05
N PRO A 74 18.54 2.04 -0.25
CA PRO A 74 19.78 2.76 -0.55
C PRO A 74 20.99 1.84 -0.73
N LEU A 75 21.82 2.16 -1.73
CA LEU A 75 23.07 1.46 -2.05
C LEU A 75 24.26 2.37 -1.73
N ILE A 76 25.21 1.83 -0.98
CA ILE A 76 26.51 2.46 -0.69
C ILE A 76 27.59 1.54 -1.23
N THR A 77 28.49 2.09 -2.03
CA THR A 77 29.63 1.36 -2.60
C THR A 77 30.89 1.81 -1.88
N LEU A 78 31.70 0.86 -1.41
CA LEU A 78 32.92 1.11 -0.63
C LEU A 78 34.10 0.37 -1.24
N GLN A 79 35.21 1.08 -1.38
CA GLN A 79 36.53 0.52 -1.68
C GLN A 79 37.31 0.29 -0.37
N PRO A 80 38.38 -0.51 -0.39
CA PRO A 80 39.12 -0.86 0.83
C PRO A 80 39.72 0.34 1.58
N GLU A 81 40.09 1.38 0.84
CA GLU A 81 40.69 2.60 1.38
C GLU A 81 39.66 3.63 1.85
N ASP A 82 38.38 3.41 1.54
CA ASP A 82 37.32 4.34 1.92
C ASP A 82 37.09 4.32 3.43
N PRO A 83 36.90 5.50 4.06
CA PRO A 83 36.49 5.55 5.45
C PRO A 83 35.07 5.00 5.60
N THR A 84 34.77 4.42 6.77
CA THR A 84 33.41 3.94 7.06
C THR A 84 32.42 5.12 7.04
N PRO A 85 31.37 5.08 6.19
CA PRO A 85 30.45 6.20 6.00
C PRO A 85 29.37 6.23 7.09
N ASN A 86 29.78 6.47 8.33
CA ASN A 86 28.93 6.36 9.52
C ASN A 86 27.65 7.20 9.44
N GLU A 87 27.77 8.45 8.99
CA GLU A 87 26.62 9.37 8.88
C GLU A 87 25.61 8.89 7.83
N VAL A 88 26.10 8.46 6.65
CA VAL A 88 25.24 7.96 5.57
C VAL A 88 24.53 6.67 5.97
N LEU A 89 25.23 5.76 6.67
CA LEU A 89 24.65 4.53 7.21
C LEU A 89 23.60 4.83 8.26
N HIS A 90 23.90 5.74 9.19
CA HIS A 90 22.95 6.17 10.22
C HIS A 90 21.68 6.75 9.60
N ASP A 91 21.81 7.62 8.61
CA ASP A 91 20.66 8.24 7.95
C ASP A 91 19.82 7.23 7.18
N ALA A 92 20.46 6.29 6.48
CA ALA A 92 19.77 5.23 5.76
C ALA A 92 18.98 4.30 6.69
N LEU A 93 19.54 3.98 7.86
CA LEU A 93 18.96 3.04 8.81
C LEU A 93 17.94 3.69 9.75
N PHE A 94 18.15 4.92 10.22
CA PHE A 94 17.34 5.48 11.30
C PHE A 94 16.49 6.68 10.89
N GLN A 95 16.86 7.41 9.83
CA GLN A 95 16.16 8.64 9.41
C GLN A 95 15.18 8.42 8.26
N ARG A 96 15.22 7.26 7.59
CA ARG A 96 14.30 6.92 6.51
C ARG A 96 13.03 6.26 7.02
N LYS A 97 11.93 6.48 6.29
CA LYS A 97 10.69 5.72 6.52
C LYS A 97 10.84 4.30 5.95
N PRO A 98 10.46 3.26 6.71
CA PRO A 98 10.40 1.91 6.18
C PRO A 98 9.51 1.80 4.94
N PRO A 99 9.86 0.93 3.97
CA PRO A 99 9.04 0.70 2.79
C PRO A 99 7.63 0.19 3.17
N PRO A 100 6.57 0.64 2.47
CA PRO A 100 5.19 0.28 2.83
C PRO A 100 4.98 -1.22 2.60
N PRO A 101 4.29 -1.92 3.53
CA PRO A 101 4.11 -3.36 3.42
C PRO A 101 3.26 -3.74 2.20
N ASN A 102 3.43 -4.96 1.71
CA ASN A 102 2.62 -5.44 0.58
C ASN A 102 1.15 -5.56 1.01
N GLN A 103 0.24 -4.97 0.25
CA GLN A 103 -1.21 -5.03 0.57
C GLN A 103 -1.76 -6.45 0.56
N SER A 104 -1.21 -7.35 -0.27
CA SER A 104 -1.58 -8.77 -0.29
C SER A 104 -1.25 -9.53 1.00
N THR A 105 -0.29 -9.02 1.78
CA THR A 105 0.12 -9.58 3.09
C THR A 105 -0.50 -8.84 4.26
N GLN A 106 -1.24 -7.75 4.01
CA GLN A 106 -2.00 -7.08 5.06
C GLN A 106 -3.27 -7.89 5.31
N SER A 107 -3.52 -8.24 6.57
CA SER A 107 -4.85 -8.70 6.98
C SER A 107 -5.84 -7.61 6.64
N ALA A 108 -6.92 -7.95 5.92
CA ALA A 108 -8.01 -7.01 5.71
C ALA A 108 -8.44 -6.48 7.09
N PRO A 109 -8.70 -5.16 7.23
CA PRO A 109 -9.21 -4.64 8.49
C PRO A 109 -10.44 -5.45 8.89
N LEU A 110 -10.49 -5.86 10.16
CA LEU A 110 -11.62 -6.57 10.74
C LEU A 110 -12.83 -5.63 10.68
N SER A 111 -13.52 -5.63 9.55
CA SER A 111 -14.82 -4.98 9.42
C SER A 111 -15.75 -5.69 10.37
N SER A 112 -16.53 -4.93 11.16
CA SER A 112 -17.53 -5.52 12.05
C SER A 112 -18.37 -6.55 11.27
N THR A 113 -18.66 -7.70 11.88
CA THR A 113 -19.27 -8.88 11.23
C THR A 113 -20.51 -8.56 10.37
N ASN A 114 -21.17 -7.43 10.62
CA ASN A 114 -22.38 -6.98 9.93
C ASN A 114 -22.23 -5.73 9.04
N PHE A 115 -21.03 -5.14 8.90
CA PHE A 115 -20.87 -3.85 8.21
C PHE A 115 -21.40 -3.85 6.77
N LEU A 116 -21.07 -4.87 5.97
CA LEU A 116 -21.50 -4.93 4.57
C LEU A 116 -23.02 -5.11 4.45
N TYR A 117 -23.61 -5.85 5.38
CA TYR A 117 -25.06 -6.02 5.46
C TYR A 117 -25.74 -4.69 5.83
N GLU A 118 -25.23 -4.01 6.86
CA GLU A 118 -25.74 -2.71 7.31
C GLU A 118 -25.63 -1.64 6.22
N LEU A 119 -24.50 -1.59 5.53
CA LEU A 119 -24.28 -0.68 4.39
C LEU A 119 -25.28 -0.94 3.26
N ASP A 120 -25.50 -2.21 2.89
CA ASP A 120 -26.44 -2.56 1.82
C ASP A 120 -27.87 -2.18 2.22
N ARG A 121 -28.29 -2.52 3.44
CA ARG A 121 -29.61 -2.22 4.01
C ARG A 121 -29.88 -0.71 4.04
N VAL A 122 -29.00 0.06 4.67
CA VAL A 122 -29.17 1.52 4.82
C VAL A 122 -29.19 2.23 3.48
N THR A 123 -28.29 1.89 2.54
CA THR A 123 -28.30 2.52 1.22
C THR A 123 -29.58 2.22 0.44
N GLN A 124 -30.16 1.02 0.60
CA GLN A 124 -31.43 0.66 -0.02
C GLN A 124 -32.62 1.42 0.60
N GLU A 125 -32.63 1.61 1.92
CA GLU A 125 -33.64 2.41 2.63
C GLU A 125 -33.63 3.87 2.15
N VAL A 126 -32.44 4.46 1.99
CA VAL A 126 -32.27 5.82 1.43
C VAL A 126 -32.81 5.89 0.01
N VAL A 127 -32.43 4.97 -0.89
CA VAL A 127 -32.93 4.94 -2.28
C VAL A 127 -34.46 4.82 -2.34
N THR A 128 -35.03 3.97 -1.49
CA THR A 128 -36.49 3.76 -1.42
C THR A 128 -37.20 5.04 -0.96
N SER A 129 -36.62 5.74 0.01
CA SER A 129 -37.14 7.02 0.52
C SER A 129 -37.09 8.14 -0.53
N ILE A 130 -36.05 8.18 -1.36
CA ILE A 130 -35.95 9.15 -2.47
C ILE A 130 -37.04 8.89 -3.51
N LEU A 131 -37.21 7.62 -3.91
CA LEU A 131 -38.21 7.24 -4.91
C LEU A 131 -39.64 7.46 -4.41
N SER A 132 -39.92 7.24 -3.12
CA SER A 132 -41.24 7.52 -2.55
C SER A 132 -41.54 9.02 -2.48
N ALA A 133 -40.57 9.84 -2.10
CA ALA A 133 -40.71 11.29 -2.09
C ALA A 133 -40.99 11.86 -3.51
N GLN A 134 -40.30 11.34 -4.53
CA GLN A 134 -40.55 11.72 -5.92
C GLN A 134 -41.94 11.32 -6.41
N LYS A 135 -42.46 10.16 -6.01
CA LYS A 135 -43.84 9.74 -6.34
C LYS A 135 -44.89 10.66 -5.71
N LEU A 136 -44.59 11.26 -4.57
CA LEU A 136 -45.43 12.23 -3.89
C LEU A 136 -45.32 13.65 -4.47
N GLY A 137 -44.52 13.85 -5.53
CA GLY A 137 -44.34 15.14 -6.18
C GLY A 137 -43.44 16.11 -5.40
N ILE A 138 -42.66 15.63 -4.44
CA ILE A 138 -41.69 16.46 -3.71
C ILE A 138 -40.50 16.74 -4.65
N CYS A 139 -40.40 18.00 -5.09
CA CYS A 139 -39.28 18.51 -5.89
C CYS A 139 -38.44 19.45 -5.03
N GLY A 140 -37.14 19.14 -4.88
CA GLY A 140 -36.21 19.93 -4.07
C GLY A 140 -35.55 19.09 -2.97
N GLU A 141 -35.73 19.49 -1.72
CA GLU A 141 -35.11 18.82 -0.57
C GLU A 141 -35.91 17.59 -0.12
N VAL A 142 -35.24 16.43 -0.07
CA VAL A 142 -35.80 15.19 0.47
C VAL A 142 -35.11 14.87 1.79
N LYS A 143 -35.87 14.92 2.88
CA LYS A 143 -35.44 14.42 4.20
C LYS A 143 -35.62 12.91 4.24
N ILE A 144 -34.57 12.17 4.61
CA ILE A 144 -34.65 10.71 4.71
C ILE A 144 -35.28 10.32 6.06
N PRO A 145 -36.43 9.62 6.08
CA PRO A 145 -37.04 9.15 7.33
C PRO A 145 -36.09 8.23 8.11
N GLY A 146 -36.02 8.41 9.43
CA GLY A 146 -35.17 7.61 10.32
C GLY A 146 -33.72 8.09 10.45
N PHE A 147 -33.30 9.08 9.65
CA PHE A 147 -31.96 9.66 9.72
C PHE A 147 -32.04 11.18 9.84
N SER A 148 -31.93 11.70 11.07
CA SER A 148 -31.84 13.15 11.30
C SER A 148 -30.66 13.73 10.52
N ASP A 149 -30.77 14.96 10.03
CA ASP A 149 -29.69 15.67 9.32
C ASP A 149 -29.31 15.12 7.93
N CYS A 150 -29.98 14.08 7.44
CA CYS A 150 -29.80 13.56 6.08
C CYS A 150 -30.77 14.24 5.10
N VAL A 151 -30.30 15.29 4.42
CA VAL A 151 -31.06 16.04 3.40
C VAL A 151 -30.42 15.87 2.02
N LEU A 152 -31.18 15.31 1.09
CA LEU A 152 -30.79 15.22 -0.32
C LEU A 152 -31.36 16.42 -1.08
N SER A 153 -30.50 17.14 -1.81
CA SER A 153 -30.92 18.17 -2.76
C SER A 153 -31.14 17.56 -4.15
N LEU A 154 -32.38 17.47 -4.60
CA LEU A 154 -32.69 16.95 -5.94
C LEU A 154 -32.36 17.99 -7.02
N PRO A 155 -31.69 17.60 -8.12
CA PRO A 155 -31.28 18.52 -9.18
C PRO A 155 -32.44 18.82 -10.14
N GLY A 156 -33.51 19.50 -9.68
CA GLY A 156 -34.62 20.05 -10.49
C GLY A 156 -35.46 19.07 -11.34
N SER A 157 -34.93 17.88 -11.63
CA SER A 157 -35.43 16.80 -12.46
C SER A 157 -35.46 15.53 -11.60
N PRO A 158 -36.47 14.65 -11.82
CA PRO A 158 -36.57 13.42 -11.05
C PRO A 158 -35.45 12.44 -11.45
N LEU A 159 -34.74 11.92 -10.45
CA LEU A 159 -33.75 10.86 -10.62
C LEU A 159 -34.45 9.55 -10.98
N SER A 160 -34.01 8.91 -12.07
CA SER A 160 -34.54 7.60 -12.44
C SER A 160 -34.04 6.49 -11.49
N PRO A 161 -34.80 5.38 -11.33
CA PRO A 161 -34.36 4.22 -10.56
C PRO A 161 -33.00 3.68 -11.03
N ALA A 162 -32.73 3.74 -12.35
CA ALA A 162 -31.47 3.30 -12.93
C ALA A 162 -30.28 4.19 -12.52
N GLN A 163 -30.49 5.51 -12.43
CA GLN A 163 -29.47 6.46 -11.94
C GLN A 163 -29.14 6.19 -10.47
N LEU A 164 -30.15 6.04 -9.62
CA LEU A 164 -29.96 5.74 -8.20
C LEU A 164 -29.26 4.39 -8.00
N ALA A 165 -29.64 3.35 -8.75
CA ALA A 165 -28.96 2.05 -8.72
C ALA A 165 -27.50 2.12 -9.17
N ARG A 166 -27.18 3.00 -10.13
CA ARG A 166 -25.79 3.25 -10.57
C ARG A 166 -24.99 3.94 -9.47
N HIS A 167 -25.50 5.02 -8.88
CA HIS A 167 -24.82 5.74 -7.79
C HIS A 167 -24.64 4.88 -6.55
N ARG A 168 -25.63 4.05 -6.19
CA ARG A 168 -25.51 3.06 -5.11
C ARG A 168 -24.37 2.08 -5.37
N ARG A 169 -24.26 1.51 -6.58
CA ARG A 169 -23.15 0.61 -6.95
C ARG A 169 -21.78 1.29 -6.86
N GLN A 170 -21.68 2.54 -7.31
CA GLN A 170 -20.44 3.33 -7.22
C GLN A 170 -20.02 3.54 -5.76
N PHE A 171 -20.96 3.94 -4.90
CA PHE A 171 -20.70 4.14 -3.48
C PHE A 171 -20.29 2.83 -2.77
N LEU A 172 -20.99 1.72 -3.02
CA LEU A 172 -20.64 0.42 -2.44
C LEU A 172 -19.25 -0.04 -2.85
N ALA A 173 -18.85 0.15 -4.12
CA ALA A 173 -17.51 -0.17 -4.58
C ALA A 173 -16.43 0.70 -3.90
N TYR A 174 -16.68 2.00 -3.79
CA TYR A 174 -15.79 2.95 -3.13
C TYR A 174 -15.57 2.62 -1.64
N THR A 175 -16.66 2.35 -0.91
CA THR A 175 -16.62 2.04 0.53
C THR A 175 -15.96 0.68 0.81
N ARG A 176 -16.06 -0.29 -0.13
CA ARG A 176 -15.32 -1.57 -0.02
C ARG A 176 -13.81 -1.39 -0.15
N LEU A 177 -13.36 -0.45 -0.98
CA LEU A 177 -11.93 -0.15 -1.16
C LEU A 177 -11.39 0.74 -0.05
N ASN A 178 -12.25 1.54 0.58
CA ASN A 178 -11.91 2.47 1.66
C ASN A 178 -12.83 2.23 2.86
N PRO A 179 -12.73 1.07 3.53
CA PRO A 179 -13.55 0.81 4.71
C PRO A 179 -13.18 1.85 5.78
N PRO A 180 -14.18 2.47 6.40
CA PRO A 180 -13.94 3.48 7.42
C PRO A 180 -13.29 2.85 8.66
N SER A 181 -12.39 3.61 9.29
CA SER A 181 -11.48 3.09 10.33
C SER A 181 -12.14 2.75 11.67
N SER A 182 -13.42 3.11 11.86
CA SER A 182 -14.13 2.89 13.13
C SER A 182 -14.97 1.61 13.09
N PRO A 183 -14.79 0.66 14.03
CA PRO A 183 -15.51 -0.62 14.07
C PRO A 183 -17.00 -0.48 14.46
N HIS A 184 -17.43 0.68 14.95
CA HIS A 184 -18.82 0.95 15.32
C HIS A 184 -19.38 2.10 14.49
N GLN A 185 -19.73 1.81 13.24
CA GLN A 185 -20.50 2.76 12.46
C GLN A 185 -21.98 2.54 12.74
N SER A 186 -22.64 3.58 13.27
CA SER A 186 -24.09 3.59 13.37
C SER A 186 -24.69 3.62 11.97
N ALA A 187 -25.87 3.02 11.80
CA ALA A 187 -26.65 3.11 10.57
C ALA A 187 -26.84 4.56 10.10
N HIS A 188 -26.92 5.50 11.06
CA HIS A 188 -27.00 6.94 10.80
C HIS A 188 -25.78 7.50 10.08
N HIS A 189 -24.58 7.13 10.50
CA HIS A 189 -23.36 7.57 9.83
C HIS A 189 -23.27 7.04 8.38
N LEU A 190 -23.70 5.80 8.14
CA LEU A 190 -23.74 5.20 6.80
C LEU A 190 -24.72 5.94 5.88
N ALA A 191 -25.90 6.28 6.41
CA ALA A 191 -26.90 7.07 5.68
C ALA A 191 -26.34 8.45 5.32
N HIS A 192 -25.72 9.14 6.29
CA HIS A 192 -25.12 10.45 6.09
C HIS A 192 -24.04 10.43 5.01
N MET A 193 -23.10 9.47 5.05
CA MET A 193 -22.06 9.35 4.02
C MET A 193 -22.65 9.13 2.62
N PHE A 194 -23.68 8.28 2.51
CA PHE A 194 -24.31 8.02 1.21
C PHE A 194 -25.07 9.23 0.68
N VAL A 195 -25.82 9.93 1.52
CA VAL A 195 -26.55 11.16 1.14
C VAL A 195 -25.57 12.26 0.74
N GLN A 196 -24.47 12.43 1.48
CA GLN A 196 -23.41 13.37 1.13
C GLN A 196 -22.78 13.03 -0.23
N PHE A 197 -22.48 11.75 -0.48
CA PHE A 197 -21.98 11.28 -1.77
C PHE A 197 -22.97 11.57 -2.92
N LEU A 198 -24.26 11.37 -2.70
CA LEU A 198 -25.28 11.71 -3.69
C LEU A 198 -25.32 13.23 -3.93
N ASN A 199 -25.35 14.05 -2.88
CA ASN A 199 -25.33 15.51 -3.02
C ASN A 199 -24.11 15.99 -3.82
N THR A 200 -22.90 15.49 -3.53
CA THR A 200 -21.69 15.89 -4.27
C THR A 200 -21.73 15.43 -5.74
N THR A 201 -22.21 14.20 -5.98
CA THR A 201 -22.24 13.62 -7.33
C THR A 201 -23.29 14.29 -8.20
N LEU A 202 -24.42 14.68 -7.61
CA LEU A 202 -25.52 15.36 -8.30
C LEU A 202 -25.25 16.85 -8.48
N ALA A 203 -24.57 17.51 -7.52
CA ALA A 203 -24.18 18.91 -7.64
C ALA A 203 -23.08 19.13 -8.71
N GLY A 204 -22.15 18.19 -8.87
CA GLY A 204 -21.11 18.24 -9.91
C GLY A 204 -21.57 17.84 -11.31
N ALA A 205 -22.85 17.50 -11.49
CA ALA A 205 -23.45 17.14 -12.79
C ALA A 205 -24.27 18.27 -13.43
N ASN A 206 -24.31 19.45 -12.80
CA ASN A 206 -24.90 20.69 -13.31
C ASN A 206 -23.84 21.61 -13.91
#